data_AF-A0A6A7BEH2-F1
#
_entry.id   AF-A0A6A7BEH2-F1
#
_cell.length_a   1.000
_cell.length_b   1.000
_cell.length_c   1.000
_cell.angle_alpha   90.00
_cell.angle_beta   90.00
_cell.angle_gamma   90.00
#
_symmetry.space_group_name_H-M   'P 1'
#
loop_
_entity.id
_entity.type
_entity.pdbx_description
1 polymer ?
#
loop_
_entity_poly.entity_id
_entity_poly.type
_entity_poly.pdbx_seq_one_letter_code
_entity_poly.pdbx_strand_id
1 'polypeptide(L)'
;MAESDAVFSLSVNGRLSFQPGRKGFAGTMPNLMIRMNDTSNAATLVISGHNPSTNKFSLRTALQSGLLALYDLDNDTKVTIPPADNEPSELTIEAGARPQWHDLTLNPQNDFWNQILTPGHNYEIRWQPNSSNAPFAYHGPSKPQDPTHHLPVQTFSSTIKISVFDPSSTPPQLSISLSPTAKTCHLSGTPRFGFKLEITSHDATPLTICLNKTPLKELHGLEEIAHTVDQDGEEVEWPYGIGCWEGKEPFPDDGLFEEFKPGVPYERVFWLEEYDKETANGGELGVLDKGETYTVSVSKELRGSFWMWRRGGKGEMLAGSEKEKEERWRESSGPIMLEVSEPFTFETV
;
A
#
# COMPACT_ATOMS: atom_id res chain seq x y z
N MET A 1 38.67 8.62 2.23
CA MET A 1 38.29 8.14 0.88
C MET A 1 36.99 8.85 0.57
N ALA A 2 36.97 9.73 -0.43
CA ALA A 2 35.74 10.38 -0.85
C ALA A 2 34.92 9.32 -1.60
N GLU A 3 33.78 8.91 -1.02
CA GLU A 3 32.76 8.19 -1.79
C GLU A 3 32.38 9.12 -2.94
N SER A 4 32.53 8.67 -4.18
CA SER A 4 31.99 9.43 -5.31
C SER A 4 30.48 9.47 -5.13
N ASP A 5 29.88 10.65 -5.09
CA ASP A 5 28.43 10.79 -5.04
C ASP A 5 27.82 10.13 -6.29
N ALA A 6 27.34 8.90 -6.14
CA ALA A 6 26.65 8.21 -7.23
C ALA A 6 25.50 9.09 -7.72
N VAL A 7 25.26 9.16 -9.02
CA VAL A 7 24.22 10.04 -9.57
C VAL A 7 22.84 9.51 -9.21
N PHE A 8 22.69 8.19 -9.17
CA PHE A 8 21.47 7.53 -8.71
C PHE A 8 21.70 6.69 -7.46
N SER A 9 20.73 6.75 -6.56
CA SER A 9 20.65 6.00 -5.32
C SER A 9 19.34 5.20 -5.29
N LEU A 10 19.45 3.87 -5.21
CA LEU A 10 18.32 2.94 -5.20
C LEU A 10 18.24 2.20 -3.86
N SER A 11 17.06 2.15 -3.26
CA SER A 11 16.84 1.45 -1.99
C SER A 11 15.51 0.71 -2.03
N VAL A 12 15.50 -0.55 -1.62
CA VAL A 12 14.25 -1.32 -1.44
C VAL A 12 13.93 -1.48 0.03
N ASN A 13 12.67 -1.33 0.42
CA ASN A 13 12.23 -1.52 1.80
C ASN A 13 10.84 -2.13 1.83
N GLY A 14 10.53 -2.93 2.83
CA GLY A 14 9.20 -3.49 3.01
C GLY A 14 9.17 -4.62 4.01
N ARG A 15 8.01 -4.83 4.63
CA ARG A 15 7.75 -6.00 5.45
C ARG A 15 6.34 -6.48 5.16
N LEU A 16 6.23 -7.53 4.37
CA LEU A 16 4.95 -8.13 4.03
C LEU A 16 4.83 -9.53 4.63
N SER A 17 3.60 -9.93 4.88
CA SER A 17 3.27 -11.29 5.27
C SER A 17 2.03 -11.74 4.53
N PHE A 18 2.06 -12.91 3.91
CA PHE A 18 0.94 -13.40 3.10
C PHE A 18 0.89 -14.92 3.09
N GLN A 19 -0.23 -15.46 2.60
CA GLN A 19 -0.35 -16.87 2.31
C GLN A 19 -0.39 -17.07 0.79
N PRO A 20 0.50 -17.88 0.20
CA PRO A 20 0.49 -18.17 -1.22
C PRO A 20 -0.87 -18.72 -1.67
N GLY A 21 -1.38 -18.25 -2.80
CA GLY A 21 -2.70 -18.61 -3.34
C GLY A 21 -3.87 -17.81 -2.76
N ARG A 22 -3.70 -17.09 -1.65
CA ARG A 22 -4.71 -16.17 -1.12
C ARG A 22 -4.48 -14.74 -1.64
N LYS A 23 -5.56 -13.97 -1.65
CA LYS A 23 -5.48 -12.54 -1.97
C LYS A 23 -5.09 -11.73 -0.75
N GLY A 24 -4.43 -10.60 -1.02
CA GLY A 24 -4.02 -9.66 0.00
C GLY A 24 -2.78 -10.08 0.77
N PHE A 25 -2.34 -9.17 1.64
CA PHE A 25 -1.18 -9.34 2.51
C PHE A 25 -1.37 -8.51 3.78
N ALA A 26 -0.56 -8.79 4.78
CA ALA A 26 -0.41 -7.98 5.98
C ALA A 26 0.94 -7.26 5.96
N GLY A 27 1.06 -6.16 6.70
CA GLY A 27 2.29 -5.38 6.82
C GLY A 27 2.37 -4.23 5.82
N THR A 28 3.58 -3.80 5.48
CA THR A 28 3.83 -2.67 4.60
C THR A 28 4.08 -3.13 3.17
N MET A 29 3.45 -2.44 2.21
CA MET A 29 3.75 -2.63 0.80
C MET A 29 5.25 -2.38 0.58
N PRO A 30 5.98 -3.32 -0.06
CA PRO A 30 7.36 -3.07 -0.39
C PRO A 30 7.46 -1.94 -1.41
N ASN A 31 8.49 -1.12 -1.28
CA ASN A 31 8.74 0.03 -2.14
C ASN A 31 10.19 0.06 -2.61
N LEU A 32 10.38 0.75 -3.74
CA LEU A 32 11.66 1.13 -4.29
C LEU A 32 11.77 2.66 -4.23
N MET A 33 12.73 3.16 -3.47
CA MET A 33 13.15 4.56 -3.53
C MET A 33 14.14 4.74 -4.67
N ILE A 34 13.89 5.75 -5.51
CA ILE A 34 14.79 6.22 -6.55
C ILE A 34 15.13 7.67 -6.24
N ARG A 35 16.41 7.96 -6.04
CA ARG A 35 16.91 9.31 -5.81
C ARG A 35 17.99 9.64 -6.83
N MET A 36 17.81 10.76 -7.52
CA MET A 36 18.84 11.38 -8.35
C MET A 36 19.53 12.47 -7.51
N ASN A 37 20.85 12.39 -7.35
CA ASN A 37 21.61 13.30 -6.49
C ASN A 37 21.93 14.63 -7.19
N ASP A 38 22.18 14.61 -8.50
CA ASP A 38 22.28 15.80 -9.35
C ASP A 38 21.01 15.92 -10.20
N THR A 39 20.12 16.82 -9.81
CA THR A 39 18.83 17.04 -10.49
C THR A 39 18.89 18.15 -11.54
N SER A 40 20.08 18.64 -11.90
CA SER A 40 20.23 19.76 -12.85
C SER A 40 19.73 19.44 -14.25
N ASN A 41 19.78 18.16 -14.65
CA ASN A 41 19.32 17.68 -15.94
C ASN A 41 18.50 16.40 -15.76
N ALA A 42 17.54 16.17 -16.65
CA ALA A 42 16.82 14.91 -16.70
C ALA A 42 17.77 13.75 -17.05
N ALA A 43 17.43 12.56 -16.59
CA ALA A 43 18.17 11.34 -16.87
C ALA A 43 17.23 10.14 -16.94
N THR A 44 17.65 9.12 -17.70
CA THR A 44 16.87 7.89 -17.89
C THR A 44 17.55 6.76 -17.15
N LEU A 45 16.82 6.14 -16.24
CA LEU A 45 17.21 4.92 -15.52
C LEU A 45 16.71 3.70 -16.28
N VAL A 46 17.62 2.78 -16.59
CA VAL A 46 17.29 1.47 -17.17
C VAL A 46 17.30 0.43 -16.05
N ILE A 47 16.13 -0.16 -15.78
CA ILE A 47 15.94 -1.05 -14.63
C ILE A 47 14.92 -2.15 -14.93
N SER A 48 15.22 -3.37 -14.52
CA SER A 48 14.31 -4.50 -14.71
C SER A 48 13.11 -4.44 -13.79
N GLY A 49 11.95 -4.85 -14.31
CA GLY A 49 10.72 -4.97 -13.54
C GLY A 49 9.86 -3.70 -13.49
N HIS A 50 10.33 -2.57 -14.03
CA HIS A 50 9.47 -1.41 -14.25
C HIS A 50 8.49 -1.68 -15.41
N ASN A 51 7.23 -1.31 -15.23
CA ASN A 51 6.22 -1.34 -16.28
C ASN A 51 5.89 0.09 -16.71
N PRO A 52 6.34 0.53 -17.90
CA PRO A 52 6.12 1.90 -18.38
C PRO A 52 4.64 2.28 -18.50
N SER A 53 3.74 1.33 -18.79
CA SER A 53 2.33 1.65 -19.01
C SER A 53 1.57 1.93 -17.71
N THR A 54 2.04 1.37 -16.60
CA THR A 54 1.40 1.55 -15.28
C THR A 54 2.26 2.35 -14.31
N ASN A 55 3.50 2.65 -14.70
CA ASN A 55 4.54 3.20 -13.84
C ASN A 55 4.72 2.43 -12.51
N LYS A 56 4.47 1.12 -12.52
CA LYS A 56 4.61 0.23 -11.35
C LYS A 56 5.80 -0.69 -11.53
N PHE A 57 6.39 -1.14 -10.42
CA PHE A 57 7.46 -2.13 -10.44
C PHE A 57 6.92 -3.52 -10.04
N SER A 58 7.30 -4.56 -10.76
CA SER A 58 6.93 -5.95 -10.44
C SER A 58 8.06 -6.65 -9.68
N LEU A 59 7.76 -7.07 -8.44
CA LEU A 59 8.72 -7.79 -7.62
C LEU A 59 9.11 -9.14 -8.24
N ARG A 60 8.14 -9.81 -8.88
CA ARG A 60 8.38 -11.06 -9.62
C ARG A 60 9.38 -10.82 -10.76
N THR A 61 9.14 -9.83 -11.61
CA THR A 61 10.02 -9.55 -12.76
C THR A 61 11.43 -9.14 -12.31
N ALA A 62 11.55 -8.37 -11.22
CA ALA A 62 12.84 -8.03 -10.63
C ALA A 62 13.61 -9.27 -10.12
N LEU A 63 12.92 -10.25 -9.53
CA LEU A 63 13.52 -11.53 -9.14
C LEU A 63 13.91 -12.40 -10.35
N GLN A 64 13.02 -12.53 -11.33
CA GLN A 64 13.24 -13.39 -12.51
C GLN A 64 14.34 -12.87 -13.44
N SER A 65 14.53 -11.55 -13.49
CA SER A 65 15.66 -10.92 -14.18
C SER A 65 16.96 -10.98 -13.38
N GLY A 66 16.94 -11.43 -12.12
CA GLY A 66 18.12 -11.43 -11.27
C GLY A 66 18.60 -10.04 -10.86
N LEU A 67 17.76 -9.00 -10.94
CA LEU A 67 18.02 -7.71 -10.32
C LEU A 67 18.03 -7.84 -8.79
N LEU A 68 17.06 -8.60 -8.28
CA LEU A 68 16.91 -8.92 -6.87
C LEU A 68 17.14 -10.42 -6.64
N ALA A 69 17.51 -10.77 -5.42
CA ALA A 69 17.69 -12.14 -4.97
C ALA A 69 16.82 -12.43 -3.75
N LEU A 70 16.25 -13.63 -3.71
CA LEU A 70 15.44 -14.15 -2.61
C LEU A 70 16.27 -15.14 -1.78
N TYR A 71 16.24 -14.99 -0.46
CA TYR A 71 16.90 -15.86 0.51
C TYR A 71 15.88 -16.42 1.49
N ASP A 72 15.92 -17.73 1.71
CA ASP A 72 15.21 -18.41 2.78
C ASP A 72 16.03 -18.26 4.06
N LEU A 73 15.49 -17.53 5.04
CA LEU A 73 16.20 -17.21 6.29
C LEU A 73 16.20 -18.38 7.26
N ASP A 74 15.20 -19.25 7.20
CA ASP A 74 15.11 -20.42 8.08
C ASP A 74 16.10 -21.51 7.65
N ASN A 75 16.34 -21.63 6.34
CA ASN A 75 17.32 -22.57 5.78
C ASN A 75 18.70 -21.96 5.50
N ASP A 76 18.86 -20.64 5.62
CA ASP A 76 20.05 -19.87 5.23
C ASP A 76 20.54 -20.18 3.80
N THR A 77 19.60 -20.21 2.85
CA THR A 77 19.91 -20.54 1.44
C THR A 77 19.32 -19.54 0.46
N LYS A 78 20.02 -19.34 -0.65
CA LYS A 78 19.49 -18.58 -1.78
C LYS A 78 18.44 -19.43 -2.51
N VAL A 79 17.24 -18.88 -2.68
CA VAL A 79 16.17 -19.55 -3.44
C VAL A 79 16.48 -19.47 -4.93
N THR A 80 16.34 -20.60 -5.63
CA THR A 80 16.51 -20.63 -7.08
C THR A 80 15.27 -20.05 -7.75
N ILE A 81 15.43 -18.94 -8.47
CA ILE A 81 14.34 -18.28 -9.18
C ILE A 81 14.34 -18.73 -10.65
N PRO A 82 13.21 -19.21 -11.19
CA PRO A 82 13.12 -19.52 -12.62
C PRO A 82 13.26 -18.23 -13.44
N PRO A 83 14.23 -18.17 -14.37
CA PRO A 83 14.47 -16.97 -15.16
C PRO A 83 13.30 -16.70 -16.11
N ALA A 84 13.15 -15.43 -16.50
CA ALA A 84 12.22 -15.03 -17.54
C ALA A 84 12.88 -13.98 -18.43
N ASP A 85 12.62 -14.08 -19.74
CA ASP A 85 13.13 -13.15 -20.74
C ASP A 85 12.32 -11.84 -20.68
N ASN A 86 12.62 -11.01 -19.68
CA ASN A 86 12.11 -9.66 -19.59
C ASN A 86 13.27 -8.70 -19.82
N GLU A 87 13.15 -7.87 -20.85
CA GLU A 87 14.10 -6.79 -21.07
C GLU A 87 13.93 -5.71 -19.99
N PRO A 88 15.02 -5.09 -19.52
CA PRO A 88 14.94 -3.89 -18.70
C PRO A 88 14.17 -2.78 -19.43
N SER A 89 13.39 -2.02 -18.69
CA SER A 89 12.63 -0.88 -19.19
C SER A 89 13.27 0.42 -18.75
N GLU A 90 12.87 1.50 -19.43
CA GLU A 90 13.37 2.84 -19.22
C GLU A 90 12.39 3.65 -18.35
N LEU A 91 12.92 4.31 -17.33
CA LEU A 91 12.22 5.26 -16.47
C LEU A 91 12.92 6.61 -16.55
N THR A 92 12.25 7.61 -17.11
CA THR A 92 12.75 8.99 -17.15
C THR A 92 12.52 9.69 -15.82
N ILE A 93 13.57 10.29 -15.27
CA ILE A 93 13.54 11.12 -14.08
C ILE A 93 13.80 12.57 -14.52
N GLU A 94 12.79 13.41 -14.33
CA GLU A 94 12.82 14.81 -14.75
C GLU A 94 13.85 15.65 -13.97
N ALA A 95 14.30 16.75 -14.58
CA ALA A 95 15.12 17.73 -13.90
C ALA A 95 14.36 18.33 -12.70
N GLY A 96 15.05 18.55 -11.58
CA GLY A 96 14.44 19.02 -10.34
C GLY A 96 13.59 17.99 -9.58
N ALA A 97 13.50 16.74 -10.05
CA ALA A 97 12.67 15.72 -9.40
C ALA A 97 13.11 15.44 -7.95
N ARG A 98 12.12 15.37 -7.04
CA ARG A 98 12.32 14.91 -5.66
C ARG A 98 12.55 13.39 -5.62
N PRO A 99 13.06 12.82 -4.51
CA PRO A 99 13.12 11.37 -4.35
C PRO A 99 11.75 10.73 -4.59
N GLN A 100 11.69 9.74 -5.48
CA GLN A 100 10.47 9.06 -5.87
C GLN A 100 10.37 7.71 -5.15
N TRP A 101 9.17 7.40 -4.68
CA TRP A 101 8.86 6.11 -4.06
C TRP A 101 7.89 5.35 -4.95
N HIS A 102 8.30 4.15 -5.34
CA HIS A 102 7.52 3.30 -6.24
C HIS A 102 7.08 2.03 -5.52
N ASP A 103 5.79 1.72 -5.54
CA ASP A 103 5.29 0.46 -4.98
C ASP A 103 5.77 -0.74 -5.81
N LEU A 104 6.32 -1.74 -5.10
CA LEU A 104 6.71 -3.02 -5.66
C LEU A 104 5.50 -3.95 -5.61
N THR A 105 4.84 -4.09 -6.75
CA THR A 105 3.66 -4.94 -6.89
C THR A 105 3.99 -6.41 -6.66
N LEU A 106 3.14 -7.05 -5.84
CA LEU A 106 3.15 -8.47 -5.57
C LEU A 106 1.72 -8.98 -5.68
N ASN A 107 1.50 -10.00 -6.52
CA ASN A 107 0.26 -10.74 -6.58
C ASN A 107 0.45 -12.10 -5.87
N PRO A 108 -0.03 -12.27 -4.63
CA PRO A 108 0.19 -13.51 -3.87
C PRO A 108 -0.55 -14.73 -4.42
N GLN A 109 -1.52 -14.54 -5.33
CA GLN A 109 -2.19 -15.64 -6.03
C GLN A 109 -1.38 -16.20 -7.20
N ASN A 110 -0.29 -15.52 -7.58
CA ASN A 110 0.51 -15.98 -8.69
C ASN A 110 1.21 -17.31 -8.33
N ASP A 111 1.05 -18.33 -9.17
CA ASP A 111 1.66 -19.65 -8.97
C ASP A 111 3.17 -19.62 -8.80
N PHE A 112 3.84 -18.57 -9.30
CA PHE A 112 5.25 -18.30 -9.03
C PHE A 112 5.58 -18.37 -7.53
N TRP A 113 4.77 -17.73 -6.67
CA TRP A 113 5.02 -17.72 -5.23
C TRP A 113 4.74 -19.08 -4.59
N ASN A 114 3.70 -19.79 -5.05
CA ASN A 114 3.38 -21.15 -4.60
C ASN A 114 4.52 -22.14 -4.89
N GLN A 115 5.32 -21.89 -5.94
CA GLN A 115 6.41 -22.77 -6.36
C GLN A 115 7.72 -22.53 -5.61
N ILE A 116 7.98 -21.30 -5.16
CA ILE A 116 9.30 -20.92 -4.60
C ILE A 116 9.26 -20.63 -3.10
N LEU A 117 8.07 -20.44 -2.51
CA LEU A 117 7.91 -20.14 -1.09
C LEU A 117 7.30 -21.33 -0.34
N THR A 118 7.86 -21.61 0.82
CA THR A 118 7.40 -22.63 1.75
C THR A 118 6.55 -21.97 2.83
N PRO A 119 5.32 -22.47 3.10
CA PRO A 119 4.52 -21.98 4.21
C PRO A 119 5.24 -22.11 5.57
N GLY A 120 5.08 -21.12 6.44
CA GLY A 120 5.74 -21.04 7.75
C GLY A 120 7.14 -20.44 7.73
N HIS A 121 7.76 -20.26 6.56
CA HIS A 121 9.12 -19.73 6.43
C HIS A 121 9.14 -18.20 6.33
N ASN A 122 10.31 -17.65 6.66
CA ASN A 122 10.67 -16.24 6.52
C ASN A 122 11.73 -16.09 5.44
N TYR A 123 11.58 -15.05 4.64
CA TYR A 123 12.46 -14.76 3.52
C TYR A 123 12.93 -13.31 3.55
N GLU A 124 14.06 -13.09 2.90
CA GLU A 124 14.60 -11.77 2.63
C GLU A 124 14.82 -11.58 1.13
N ILE A 125 14.38 -10.44 0.60
CA ILE A 125 14.75 -9.98 -0.73
C ILE A 125 15.74 -8.83 -0.60
N ARG A 126 16.84 -8.94 -1.34
CA ARG A 126 17.89 -7.92 -1.40
C ARG A 126 18.44 -7.79 -2.81
N TRP A 127 19.18 -6.72 -3.07
CA TRP A 127 19.89 -6.53 -4.34
C TRP A 127 20.83 -7.69 -4.63
N GLN A 128 20.80 -8.19 -5.87
CA GLN A 128 21.71 -9.25 -6.31
C GLN A 128 23.09 -8.63 -6.58
N PRO A 129 24.15 -9.01 -5.82
CA PRO A 129 25.49 -8.52 -6.10
C PRO A 129 25.97 -9.02 -7.46
N ASN A 130 26.68 -8.16 -8.19
CA ASN A 130 27.29 -8.48 -9.49
C ASN A 130 26.30 -9.07 -10.52
N SER A 131 25.05 -8.60 -10.51
CA SER A 131 24.06 -8.99 -11.50
C SER A 131 24.48 -8.52 -12.90
N SER A 132 24.35 -9.38 -13.90
CA SER A 132 24.46 -8.97 -15.31
C SER A 132 23.37 -7.98 -15.72
N ASN A 133 22.29 -7.91 -14.93
CA ASN A 133 21.17 -7.00 -15.09
C ASN A 133 21.19 -5.88 -14.05
N ALA A 134 22.38 -5.46 -13.63
CA ALA A 134 22.54 -4.30 -12.77
C ALA A 134 21.94 -3.05 -13.44
N PRO A 135 21.25 -2.19 -12.67
CA PRO A 135 20.66 -0.98 -13.22
C PRO A 135 21.76 -0.02 -13.65
N PHE A 136 21.52 0.72 -14.73
CA PHE A 136 22.39 1.79 -15.20
C PHE A 136 21.54 2.96 -15.67
N ALA A 137 22.12 4.15 -15.73
CA ALA A 137 21.41 5.35 -16.17
C ALA A 137 22.23 6.13 -17.20
N TYR A 138 21.61 7.06 -17.91
CA TYR A 138 22.27 7.94 -18.86
C TYR A 138 21.50 9.27 -19.03
N HIS A 139 22.16 10.29 -19.58
CA HIS A 139 21.50 11.54 -19.96
C HIS A 139 21.00 11.51 -21.41
N GLY A 140 19.86 12.15 -21.66
CA GLY A 140 19.31 12.36 -23.00
C GLY A 140 18.24 11.35 -23.40
N PRO A 141 17.60 11.55 -24.57
CA PRO A 141 16.37 10.86 -24.97
C PRO A 141 16.58 9.46 -25.56
N SER A 142 17.83 9.02 -25.73
CA SER A 142 18.14 7.78 -26.41
C SER A 142 19.32 7.08 -25.75
N LYS A 143 19.17 5.76 -25.53
CA LYS A 143 20.20 4.91 -24.95
C LYS A 143 21.54 5.06 -25.68
N PRO A 144 22.61 5.48 -24.99
CA PRO A 144 23.92 5.61 -25.61
C PRO A 144 24.42 4.24 -26.05
N GLN A 145 25.08 4.19 -27.22
CA GLN A 145 25.72 2.97 -27.71
C GLN A 145 27.02 2.66 -26.95
N ASP A 146 27.64 3.68 -26.36
CA ASP A 146 28.89 3.58 -25.61
C ASP A 146 28.62 3.58 -24.09
N PRO A 147 28.97 2.51 -23.37
CA PRO A 147 28.81 2.39 -21.92
C PRO A 147 29.55 3.46 -21.09
N THR A 148 30.51 4.16 -21.66
CA THR A 148 31.23 5.25 -20.95
C THR A 148 30.32 6.45 -20.62
N HIS A 149 29.17 6.56 -21.29
CA HIS A 149 28.14 7.55 -20.97
C HIS A 149 27.18 7.11 -19.87
N HIS A 150 27.40 5.94 -19.26
CA HIS A 150 26.59 5.49 -18.14
C HIS A 150 26.89 6.30 -16.88
N LEU A 151 25.82 6.76 -16.24
CA LEU A 151 25.84 7.40 -14.95
C LEU A 151 25.96 6.33 -13.85
N PRO A 152 26.74 6.59 -12.79
CA PRO A 152 26.88 5.65 -11.69
C PRO A 152 25.56 5.48 -10.94
N VAL A 153 25.17 4.23 -10.71
CA VAL A 153 24.00 3.82 -9.92
C VAL A 153 24.47 3.04 -8.71
N GLN A 154 24.05 3.46 -7.52
CA GLN A 154 24.35 2.79 -6.26
C GLN A 154 23.08 2.16 -5.67
N THR A 155 23.20 0.90 -5.25
CA THR A 155 22.13 0.18 -4.54
C THR A 155 22.46 0.08 -3.05
N PHE A 156 21.55 0.49 -2.19
CA PHE A 156 21.71 0.43 -0.73
C PHE A 156 21.29 -0.93 -0.17
N SER A 157 21.92 -1.34 0.94
CA SER A 157 21.77 -2.66 1.57
C SER A 157 20.43 -2.89 2.28
N SER A 158 19.42 -2.07 2.02
CA SER A 158 18.08 -2.26 2.58
C SER A 158 17.40 -3.47 1.96
N THR A 159 16.55 -4.13 2.73
CA THR A 159 15.94 -5.42 2.34
C THR A 159 14.43 -5.40 2.52
N ILE A 160 13.76 -6.28 1.77
CA ILE A 160 12.33 -6.56 1.94
C ILE A 160 12.21 -7.85 2.72
N LYS A 161 11.48 -7.82 3.83
CA LYS A 161 11.20 -9.01 4.66
C LYS A 161 9.86 -9.60 4.27
N ILE A 162 9.83 -10.91 4.06
CA ILE A 162 8.62 -11.67 3.74
C ILE A 162 8.43 -12.73 4.82
N SER A 163 7.22 -12.83 5.37
CA SER A 163 6.82 -13.97 6.19
C SER A 163 5.66 -14.70 5.53
N VAL A 164 5.79 -16.01 5.37
CA VAL A 164 4.78 -16.84 4.69
C VAL A 164 3.96 -17.53 5.76
N PHE A 165 2.67 -17.24 5.83
CA PHE A 165 1.82 -17.84 6.87
C PHE A 165 1.69 -19.35 6.68
N ASP A 166 1.75 -20.09 7.79
CA ASP A 166 1.35 -21.49 7.81
C ASP A 166 -0.19 -21.57 7.65
N PRO A 167 -0.72 -22.51 6.85
CA PRO A 167 -2.16 -22.67 6.67
C PRO A 167 -2.93 -22.85 7.98
N SER A 168 -2.33 -23.49 8.98
CA SER A 168 -2.93 -23.74 10.30
C SER A 168 -2.99 -22.51 11.20
N SER A 169 -2.15 -21.49 10.94
CA SER A 169 -2.07 -20.26 11.74
C SER A 169 -2.39 -19.00 10.94
N THR A 170 -3.07 -19.17 9.80
CA THR A 170 -3.35 -18.05 8.90
C THR A 170 -4.23 -17.00 9.59
N PRO A 171 -3.84 -15.71 9.51
CA PRO A 171 -4.66 -14.63 10.03
C PRO A 171 -5.99 -14.49 9.27
N PRO A 172 -6.98 -13.78 9.82
CA PRO A 172 -8.18 -13.43 9.10
C PRO A 172 -7.86 -12.61 7.86
N GLN A 173 -8.77 -12.68 6.88
CA GLN A 173 -8.66 -11.95 5.63
C GLN A 173 -9.86 -11.04 5.45
N LEU A 174 -9.61 -9.77 5.13
CA LEU A 174 -10.62 -8.81 4.69
C LEU A 174 -10.34 -8.39 3.26
N SER A 175 -11.39 -8.10 2.49
CA SER A 175 -11.26 -7.27 1.29
C SER A 175 -11.80 -5.88 1.58
N ILE A 176 -11.10 -4.86 1.12
CA ILE A 176 -11.46 -3.46 1.21
C ILE A 176 -11.61 -2.95 -0.23
N SER A 177 -12.82 -2.54 -0.58
CA SER A 177 -13.14 -1.96 -1.88
C SER A 177 -13.56 -0.51 -1.72
N LEU A 178 -12.92 0.37 -2.48
CA LEU A 178 -13.31 1.77 -2.59
C LEU A 178 -13.70 2.04 -4.04
N SER A 179 -14.88 2.62 -4.25
CA SER A 179 -15.42 2.90 -5.58
C SER A 179 -16.20 4.21 -5.57
N PRO A 180 -16.31 4.92 -6.70
CA PRO A 180 -17.08 6.14 -6.74
C PRO A 180 -18.57 5.83 -6.94
N THR A 181 -19.45 6.69 -6.42
CA THR A 181 -20.91 6.54 -6.64
C THR A 181 -21.32 6.85 -8.08
N ALA A 182 -20.48 7.57 -8.84
CA ALA A 182 -20.64 7.88 -10.25
C ALA A 182 -19.27 8.04 -10.92
N LYS A 183 -19.19 8.17 -12.26
CA LYS A 183 -17.91 8.44 -12.95
C LYS A 183 -17.54 9.93 -12.97
N THR A 184 -18.52 10.79 -12.75
CA THR A 184 -18.40 12.24 -12.87
C THR A 184 -18.86 12.89 -11.58
N CYS A 185 -18.03 13.74 -11.01
CA CYS A 185 -18.31 14.58 -9.85
C CYS A 185 -18.75 15.96 -10.32
N HIS A 186 -19.97 16.36 -9.99
CA HIS A 186 -20.46 17.71 -10.29
C HIS A 186 -20.09 18.63 -9.14
N LEU A 187 -19.29 19.66 -9.40
CA LEU A 187 -18.81 20.57 -8.35
C LEU A 187 -19.93 21.41 -7.73
N SER A 188 -21.11 21.45 -8.35
CA SER A 188 -22.34 22.00 -7.77
C SER A 188 -23.01 21.09 -6.72
N GLY A 189 -22.39 19.95 -6.37
CA GLY A 189 -22.90 18.96 -5.42
C GLY A 189 -24.11 18.14 -5.89
N THR A 190 -24.60 18.38 -7.11
CA THR A 190 -25.79 17.71 -7.66
C THR A 190 -25.54 17.22 -9.10
N PRO A 191 -25.74 15.92 -9.40
CA PRO A 191 -26.04 14.82 -8.48
C PRO A 191 -24.95 14.60 -7.43
N ARG A 192 -25.34 14.07 -6.25
CA ARG A 192 -24.39 13.81 -5.17
C ARG A 192 -23.32 12.83 -5.62
N PHE A 193 -22.08 13.14 -5.29
CA PHE A 193 -20.92 12.31 -5.56
C PHE A 193 -20.26 11.90 -4.23
N GLY A 194 -19.80 10.67 -4.14
CA GLY A 194 -19.19 10.13 -2.94
C GLY A 194 -18.32 8.93 -3.22
N PHE A 195 -17.56 8.53 -2.20
CA PHE A 195 -16.77 7.31 -2.20
C PHE A 195 -17.52 6.22 -1.42
N LYS A 196 -17.90 5.14 -2.10
CA LYS A 196 -18.48 3.94 -1.50
C LYS A 196 -17.35 3.02 -1.05
N LEU A 197 -17.30 2.78 0.26
CA LEU A 197 -16.43 1.83 0.92
C LEU A 197 -17.21 0.54 1.22
N GLU A 198 -16.65 -0.60 0.85
CA GLU A 198 -17.13 -1.92 1.22
C GLU A 198 -16.00 -2.71 1.87
N ILE A 199 -16.26 -3.30 3.03
CA ILE A 199 -15.30 -4.19 3.73
C ILE A 199 -15.96 -5.54 3.95
N THR A 200 -15.36 -6.60 3.43
CA THR A 200 -15.92 -7.96 3.51
C THR A 200 -14.94 -8.90 4.20
N SER A 201 -15.41 -9.65 5.20
CA SER A 201 -14.63 -10.72 5.84
C SER A 201 -14.73 -12.02 5.05
N HIS A 202 -13.57 -12.66 4.84
CA HIS A 202 -13.44 -13.99 4.23
C HIS A 202 -13.10 -15.07 5.25
N ASP A 203 -13.12 -14.74 6.54
CA ASP A 203 -12.98 -15.75 7.59
C ASP A 203 -14.27 -16.59 7.67
N ALA A 204 -14.16 -17.86 8.07
CA ALA A 204 -15.31 -18.75 8.23
C ALA A 204 -16.17 -18.37 9.43
N THR A 205 -15.61 -17.62 10.38
CA THR A 205 -16.28 -17.16 11.59
C THR A 205 -16.42 -15.64 11.61
N PRO A 206 -17.44 -15.08 12.30
CA PRO A 206 -17.53 -13.65 12.49
C PRO A 206 -16.24 -13.10 13.11
N LEU A 207 -15.85 -11.90 12.69
CA LEU A 207 -14.75 -11.15 13.27
C LEU A 207 -15.30 -9.95 14.02
N THR A 208 -14.94 -9.81 15.28
CA THR A 208 -15.18 -8.58 16.03
C THR A 208 -13.93 -7.72 15.95
N ILE A 209 -14.08 -6.48 15.49
CA ILE A 209 -12.95 -5.53 15.33
C ILE A 209 -13.25 -4.26 16.12
N CYS A 210 -12.29 -3.80 16.91
CA CYS A 210 -12.34 -2.50 17.56
C CYS A 210 -12.00 -1.42 16.54
N LEU A 211 -12.93 -0.49 16.33
CA LEU A 211 -12.80 0.65 15.45
C LEU A 211 -12.58 1.96 16.21
N ASN A 212 -12.33 1.90 17.53
CA ASN A 212 -11.89 3.05 18.32
C ASN A 212 -10.62 3.65 17.70
N LYS A 213 -10.55 4.97 17.54
CA LYS A 213 -9.40 5.66 16.91
C LYS A 213 -9.10 5.18 15.50
N THR A 214 -10.15 4.87 14.76
CA THR A 214 -10.07 4.57 13.33
C THR A 214 -10.97 5.52 12.55
N PRO A 215 -10.65 5.81 11.29
CA PRO A 215 -11.46 6.67 10.43
C PRO A 215 -12.87 6.12 10.16
N LEU A 216 -13.17 4.87 10.55
CA LEU A 216 -14.52 4.30 10.43
C LEU A 216 -15.47 4.73 11.57
N LYS A 217 -14.93 5.27 12.67
CA LYS A 217 -15.71 5.78 13.82
C LYS A 217 -15.36 7.23 14.17
N GLU A 218 -14.12 7.61 13.97
CA GLU A 218 -13.53 8.89 14.38
C GLU A 218 -12.77 9.47 13.18
N LEU A 219 -13.49 9.69 12.08
CA LEU A 219 -12.93 10.30 10.88
C LEU A 219 -12.57 11.76 11.13
N HIS A 220 -11.32 12.14 10.87
CA HIS A 220 -10.87 13.53 10.95
C HIS A 220 -10.87 14.21 9.57
N GLY A 221 -10.71 13.45 8.49
CA GLY A 221 -10.72 13.96 7.13
C GLY A 221 -10.80 12.83 6.11
N LEU A 222 -11.24 13.13 4.89
CA LEU A 222 -11.43 12.13 3.84
C LEU A 222 -10.13 11.42 3.45
N GLU A 223 -8.99 12.09 3.61
CA GLU A 223 -7.63 11.53 3.45
C GLU A 223 -7.41 10.24 4.26
N GLU A 224 -8.01 10.11 5.44
CA GLU A 224 -7.87 8.92 6.27
C GLU A 224 -8.63 7.71 5.70
N ILE A 225 -9.50 7.91 4.72
CA ILE A 225 -10.21 6.85 3.97
C ILE A 225 -9.64 6.68 2.57
N ALA A 226 -9.41 7.79 1.88
CA ALA A 226 -9.13 7.85 0.45
C ALA A 226 -7.91 8.74 0.17
N HIS A 227 -6.82 8.12 -0.31
CA HIS A 227 -5.69 8.85 -0.87
C HIS A 227 -6.01 9.22 -2.32
N THR A 228 -6.04 10.51 -2.62
CA THR A 228 -6.46 11.06 -3.92
C THR A 228 -5.35 11.91 -4.49
N VAL A 229 -5.04 11.68 -5.76
CA VAL A 229 -4.07 12.48 -6.52
C VAL A 229 -4.72 13.02 -7.80
N ASP A 230 -4.26 14.18 -8.24
CA ASP A 230 -4.67 14.75 -9.52
C ASP A 230 -3.94 14.07 -10.72
N GLN A 231 -4.14 14.62 -11.92
CA GLN A 231 -3.52 14.11 -13.15
C GLN A 231 -1.99 14.26 -13.17
N ASP A 232 -1.44 15.23 -12.44
CA ASP A 232 -0.01 15.49 -12.32
C ASP A 232 0.63 14.64 -11.21
N GLY A 233 -0.19 13.96 -10.41
CA GLY A 233 0.21 13.09 -9.31
C GLY A 233 0.39 13.81 -7.99
N GLU A 234 -0.04 15.07 -7.88
CA GLU A 234 -0.03 15.83 -6.63
C GLU A 234 -1.22 15.41 -5.76
N GLU A 235 -0.99 15.30 -4.44
CA GLU A 235 -2.00 14.85 -3.49
C GLU A 235 -3.03 15.96 -3.21
N VAL A 236 -4.32 15.59 -3.24
CA VAL A 236 -5.41 16.50 -2.89
C VAL A 236 -5.44 16.67 -1.37
N GLU A 237 -5.27 17.92 -0.91
CA GLU A 237 -5.41 18.28 0.51
C GLU A 237 -6.91 18.37 0.87
N TRP A 238 -7.42 17.34 1.54
CA TRP A 238 -8.81 17.32 2.00
C TRP A 238 -9.00 18.26 3.21
N PRO A 239 -10.20 18.84 3.39
CA PRO A 239 -10.53 19.52 4.63
C PRO A 239 -10.34 18.59 5.84
N TYR A 240 -9.59 19.05 6.83
CA TYR A 240 -9.24 18.27 8.02
C TYR A 240 -9.81 18.88 9.30
N GLY A 241 -10.41 18.05 10.15
CA GLY A 241 -10.87 18.39 11.49
C GLY A 241 -9.88 17.92 12.56
N ILE A 242 -9.42 18.81 13.43
CA ILE A 242 -8.51 18.44 14.53
C ILE A 242 -9.31 17.85 15.70
N GLY A 243 -9.07 16.57 16.00
CA GLY A 243 -9.49 15.93 17.25
C GLY A 243 -8.32 15.87 18.24
N CYS A 244 -8.47 16.44 19.43
CA CYS A 244 -7.51 16.26 20.52
C CYS A 244 -7.92 15.07 21.40
N TRP A 245 -7.02 14.10 21.57
CA TRP A 245 -7.19 13.00 22.52
C TRP A 245 -6.23 13.20 23.70
N GLU A 246 -6.75 13.62 24.86
CA GLU A 246 -5.97 13.73 26.09
C GLU A 246 -6.49 12.75 27.16
N GLY A 247 -5.61 11.87 27.66
CA GLY A 247 -5.85 11.05 28.84
C GLY A 247 -5.54 9.56 28.68
N LYS A 248 -5.46 8.86 29.82
CA LYS A 248 -5.51 7.39 29.84
C LYS A 248 -6.96 6.98 29.61
N GLU A 249 -7.27 6.51 28.42
CA GLU A 249 -8.63 6.11 28.07
C GLU A 249 -8.99 4.76 28.70
N PRO A 250 -10.25 4.61 29.15
CA PRO A 250 -10.78 3.32 29.58
C PRO A 250 -10.82 2.32 28.41
N PHE A 251 -11.16 1.07 28.69
CA PHE A 251 -11.47 0.11 27.63
C PHE A 251 -12.57 0.69 26.72
N PRO A 252 -12.45 0.56 25.38
CA PRO A 252 -13.41 1.18 24.47
C PRO A 252 -14.84 0.69 24.72
N ASP A 253 -15.81 1.60 24.59
CA ASP A 253 -17.22 1.25 24.69
C ASP A 253 -17.62 0.21 23.64
N ASP A 254 -18.62 -0.63 23.95
CA ASP A 254 -19.08 -1.68 23.04
C ASP A 254 -19.56 -1.12 21.67
N GLY A 255 -19.97 0.15 21.62
CA GLY A 255 -20.35 0.86 20.38
C GLY A 255 -19.19 1.12 19.41
N LEU A 256 -17.94 1.03 19.88
CA LEU A 256 -16.73 1.21 19.09
C LEU A 256 -16.25 -0.10 18.46
N PHE A 257 -16.87 -1.23 18.77
CA PHE A 257 -16.59 -2.51 18.12
C PHE A 257 -17.62 -2.79 17.02
N GLU A 258 -17.18 -3.38 15.92
CA GLU A 258 -18.05 -3.84 14.84
C GLU A 258 -17.90 -5.34 14.59
N GLU A 259 -19.01 -5.98 14.21
CA GLU A 259 -19.05 -7.38 13.83
C GLU A 259 -19.03 -7.51 12.31
N PHE A 260 -17.96 -8.06 11.76
CA PHE A 260 -17.82 -8.39 10.35
C PHE A 260 -18.21 -9.85 10.14
N LYS A 261 -19.42 -10.07 9.63
CA LYS A 261 -19.93 -11.40 9.33
C LYS A 261 -19.29 -11.96 8.04
N PRO A 262 -19.05 -13.28 7.96
CA PRO A 262 -18.51 -13.91 6.75
C PRO A 262 -19.32 -13.57 5.51
N GLY A 263 -18.66 -13.01 4.49
CA GLY A 263 -19.27 -12.71 3.19
C GLY A 263 -20.32 -11.60 3.17
N VAL A 264 -20.59 -10.93 4.30
CA VAL A 264 -21.53 -9.79 4.36
C VAL A 264 -20.73 -8.49 4.33
N PRO A 265 -20.92 -7.63 3.32
CA PRO A 265 -20.18 -6.38 3.23
C PRO A 265 -20.63 -5.40 4.32
N TYR A 266 -19.66 -4.81 5.00
CA TYR A 266 -19.82 -3.58 5.78
C TYR A 266 -19.71 -2.40 4.81
N GLU A 267 -20.78 -1.63 4.66
CA GLU A 267 -20.85 -0.55 3.68
C GLU A 267 -20.91 0.84 4.35
N ARG A 268 -20.16 1.78 3.79
CA ARG A 268 -20.21 3.21 4.12
C ARG A 268 -20.13 4.01 2.82
N VAL A 269 -20.79 5.16 2.77
CA VAL A 269 -20.60 6.14 1.69
C VAL A 269 -20.16 7.45 2.31
N PHE A 270 -19.02 7.96 1.84
CA PHE A 270 -18.48 9.26 2.19
C PHE A 270 -18.85 10.24 1.09
N TRP A 271 -19.87 11.05 1.32
CA TRP A 271 -20.32 12.04 0.36
C TRP A 271 -19.38 13.23 0.38
N LEU A 272 -19.04 13.75 -0.80
CA LEU A 272 -18.32 15.01 -0.91
C LEU A 272 -19.34 16.14 -0.80
N GLU A 273 -19.09 17.09 0.10
CA GLU A 273 -20.03 18.15 0.44
C GLU A 273 -19.45 19.53 0.13
N GLU A 274 -20.33 20.49 -0.14
CA GLU A 274 -19.94 21.90 -0.14
C GLU A 274 -19.64 22.32 1.30
N TYR A 275 -18.79 23.33 1.47
CA TYR A 275 -18.48 23.84 2.80
C TYR A 275 -19.72 24.48 3.43
N ASP A 276 -20.17 23.92 4.54
CA ASP A 276 -21.26 24.47 5.34
C ASP A 276 -20.71 25.40 6.44
N LYS A 277 -21.03 26.68 6.31
CA LYS A 277 -20.61 27.72 7.25
C LYS A 277 -21.25 27.59 8.63
N GLU A 278 -22.44 26.97 8.74
CA GLU A 278 -23.13 26.85 10.02
C GLU A 278 -22.50 25.75 10.89
N THR A 279 -22.13 24.63 10.27
CA THR A 279 -21.50 23.50 10.96
C THR A 279 -19.97 23.53 10.91
N ALA A 280 -19.39 24.42 10.08
CA ALA A 280 -17.97 24.49 9.77
C ALA A 280 -17.39 23.17 9.25
N ASN A 281 -18.21 22.35 8.59
CA ASN A 281 -17.86 21.04 8.05
C ASN A 281 -17.99 21.02 6.51
N GLY A 282 -17.49 19.94 5.90
CA GLY A 282 -17.49 19.74 4.46
C GLY A 282 -16.42 20.57 3.75
N GLY A 283 -16.63 20.83 2.46
CA GLY A 283 -15.71 21.58 1.61
C GLY A 283 -14.88 20.71 0.69
N GLU A 284 -15.13 19.40 0.68
CA GLU A 284 -14.45 18.45 -0.21
C GLU A 284 -14.69 18.79 -1.68
N LEU A 285 -15.87 19.31 -2.03
CA LEU A 285 -16.13 19.76 -3.40
C LEU A 285 -15.34 21.03 -3.76
N GLY A 286 -14.99 21.86 -2.78
CA GLY A 286 -14.32 23.15 -2.99
C GLY A 286 -12.81 23.04 -3.21
N VAL A 287 -12.20 21.90 -2.89
CA VAL A 287 -10.76 21.64 -3.11
C VAL A 287 -10.48 20.97 -4.46
N LEU A 288 -11.52 20.60 -5.20
CA LEU A 288 -11.40 20.00 -6.52
C LEU A 288 -11.49 21.07 -7.61
N ASP A 289 -10.65 20.94 -8.63
CA ASP A 289 -10.63 21.81 -9.80
C ASP A 289 -11.55 21.27 -10.88
N LYS A 290 -12.15 22.17 -11.65
CA LYS A 290 -13.12 21.82 -12.70
C LYS A 290 -12.43 21.31 -13.97
N GLY A 291 -12.94 20.20 -14.50
CA GLY A 291 -12.46 19.61 -15.75
C GLY A 291 -11.23 18.72 -15.57
N GLU A 292 -10.91 18.39 -14.31
CA GLU A 292 -9.75 17.60 -13.93
C GLU A 292 -10.10 16.13 -13.72
N THR A 293 -9.09 15.27 -13.84
CA THR A 293 -9.21 13.84 -13.55
C THR A 293 -8.41 13.49 -12.31
N TYR A 294 -9.04 12.78 -11.40
CA TYR A 294 -8.43 12.35 -10.14
C TYR A 294 -8.33 10.83 -10.08
N THR A 295 -7.25 10.34 -9.49
CA THR A 295 -7.06 8.93 -9.17
C THR A 295 -7.18 8.73 -7.66
N VAL A 296 -8.04 7.80 -7.25
CA VAL A 296 -8.35 7.54 -5.84
C VAL A 296 -7.98 6.12 -5.48
N SER A 297 -7.37 5.95 -4.31
CA SER A 297 -7.05 4.65 -3.72
C SER A 297 -7.35 4.62 -2.23
N VAL A 298 -7.48 3.42 -1.64
CA VAL A 298 -7.63 3.27 -0.19
C VAL A 298 -6.39 3.82 0.53
N SER A 299 -6.59 4.72 1.50
CA SER A 299 -5.52 5.34 2.29
C SER A 299 -4.66 4.34 3.07
N LYS A 300 -3.51 4.79 3.59
CA LYS A 300 -2.66 3.94 4.44
C LYS A 300 -3.26 3.79 5.84
N GLU A 301 -3.93 4.83 6.32
CA GLU A 301 -4.59 4.97 7.61
C GLU A 301 -5.74 3.95 7.74
N LEU A 302 -6.59 3.85 6.70
CA LEU A 302 -7.66 2.86 6.67
C LEU A 302 -7.11 1.43 6.65
N ARG A 303 -6.03 1.17 5.88
CA ARG A 303 -5.36 -0.15 5.89
C ARG A 303 -4.81 -0.49 7.27
N GLY A 304 -4.37 0.49 8.05
CA GLY A 304 -3.87 0.33 9.42
C GLY A 304 -4.96 0.13 10.48
N SER A 305 -6.23 0.33 10.15
CA SER A 305 -7.33 0.42 11.13
C SER A 305 -7.72 -0.91 11.78
N PHE A 306 -7.36 -2.04 11.18
CA PHE A 306 -7.83 -3.36 11.59
C PHE A 306 -6.87 -4.10 12.53
N TRP A 307 -6.15 -3.37 13.39
CA TRP A 307 -5.08 -3.91 14.24
C TRP A 307 -5.59 -4.63 15.50
N MET A 308 -6.81 -4.32 15.96
CA MET A 308 -7.41 -4.89 17.16
C MET A 308 -8.67 -5.70 16.82
N TRP A 309 -8.50 -7.01 16.66
CA TRP A 309 -9.56 -7.94 16.27
C TRP A 309 -9.56 -9.24 17.10
N ARG A 310 -10.71 -9.93 17.08
CA ARG A 310 -10.90 -11.30 17.61
C ARG A 310 -11.85 -12.10 16.70
N ARG A 311 -11.62 -13.41 16.60
CA ARG A 311 -12.61 -14.34 16.03
C ARG A 311 -13.72 -14.59 17.04
N GLY A 312 -14.96 -14.54 16.59
CA GLY A 312 -16.15 -14.65 17.42
C GLY A 312 -17.10 -13.47 17.21
N GLY A 313 -18.36 -13.69 17.58
CA GLY A 313 -19.39 -12.67 17.49
C GLY A 313 -19.20 -11.56 18.53
N LYS A 314 -19.69 -10.36 18.22
CA LYS A 314 -19.54 -9.18 19.08
C LYS A 314 -20.14 -9.40 20.47
N GLY A 315 -21.31 -10.05 20.54
CA GLY A 315 -21.97 -10.36 21.80
C GLY A 315 -21.17 -11.28 22.72
N GLU A 316 -20.42 -12.23 22.16
CA GLU A 316 -19.53 -13.13 22.91
C GLU A 316 -18.25 -12.40 23.32
N MET A 317 -17.62 -11.72 22.36
CA MET A 317 -16.34 -11.05 22.54
C MET A 317 -16.40 -9.84 23.48
N LEU A 318 -17.59 -9.29 23.70
CA LEU A 318 -17.85 -8.17 24.61
C LEU A 318 -18.75 -8.56 25.79
N ALA A 319 -18.92 -9.85 26.07
CA ALA A 319 -19.64 -10.28 27.27
C ALA A 319 -18.82 -10.05 28.54
N GLY A 320 -19.51 -9.77 29.65
CA GLY A 320 -18.93 -9.63 30.99
C GLY A 320 -18.65 -8.19 31.41
N SER A 321 -17.98 -8.06 32.55
CA SER A 321 -17.49 -6.80 33.11
C SER A 321 -16.35 -6.21 32.28
N GLU A 322 -16.10 -4.90 32.42
CA GLU A 322 -15.02 -4.20 31.71
C GLU A 322 -13.66 -4.88 31.92
N LYS A 323 -13.35 -5.30 33.16
CA LYS A 323 -12.12 -6.03 33.48
C LYS A 323 -11.98 -7.36 32.73
N GLU A 324 -13.09 -8.08 32.55
CA GLU A 324 -13.09 -9.35 31.78
C GLU A 324 -12.91 -9.09 30.28
N LYS A 325 -13.45 -7.98 29.77
CA LYS A 325 -13.22 -7.55 28.37
C LYS A 325 -11.76 -7.16 28.18
N GLU A 326 -11.20 -6.30 29.04
CA GLU A 326 -9.79 -5.91 28.99
C GLU A 326 -8.86 -7.13 28.98
N GLU A 327 -9.08 -8.09 29.89
CA GLU A 327 -8.32 -9.33 29.96
C GLU A 327 -8.33 -10.11 28.63
N ARG A 328 -9.51 -10.28 28.04
CA ARG A 328 -9.73 -11.01 26.77
C ARG A 328 -9.06 -10.31 25.58
N TRP A 329 -9.03 -8.98 25.61
CA TRP A 329 -8.52 -8.14 24.53
C TRP A 329 -7.07 -7.67 24.73
N ARG A 330 -6.45 -7.99 25.86
CA ARG A 330 -5.07 -7.58 26.19
C ARG A 330 -4.01 -8.16 25.26
N GLU A 331 -4.18 -9.41 24.82
CA GLU A 331 -3.23 -10.02 23.89
C GLU A 331 -3.29 -9.36 22.52
N SER A 332 -2.13 -9.24 21.86
CA SER A 332 -2.11 -8.73 20.49
C SER A 332 -2.95 -9.62 19.58
N SER A 333 -3.81 -9.02 18.76
CA SER A 333 -4.59 -9.74 17.76
C SER A 333 -3.71 -10.38 16.68
N GLY A 334 -2.49 -9.88 16.50
CA GLY A 334 -1.67 -10.25 15.35
C GLY A 334 -2.17 -9.59 14.05
N PRO A 335 -1.53 -9.93 12.92
CA PRO A 335 -1.83 -9.30 11.64
C PRO A 335 -3.20 -9.69 11.10
N ILE A 336 -3.70 -8.88 10.15
CA ILE A 336 -4.83 -9.23 9.30
C ILE A 336 -4.39 -9.10 7.84
N MET A 337 -4.81 -10.02 6.98
CA MET A 337 -4.53 -9.94 5.54
C MET A 337 -5.57 -9.05 4.88
N LEU A 338 -5.11 -8.04 4.14
CA LEU A 338 -5.97 -7.11 3.43
C LEU A 338 -5.81 -7.29 1.92
N GLU A 339 -6.91 -7.61 1.25
CA GLU A 339 -7.06 -7.45 -0.19
C GLU A 339 -7.65 -6.07 -0.45
N VAL A 340 -6.89 -5.18 -1.08
CA VAL A 340 -7.33 -3.81 -1.38
C VAL A 340 -7.67 -3.71 -2.87
N SER A 341 -8.78 -3.07 -3.20
CA SER A 341 -9.16 -2.81 -4.60
C SER A 341 -8.11 -1.97 -5.33
N GLU A 342 -8.04 -2.13 -6.65
CA GLU A 342 -7.24 -1.22 -7.47
C GLU A 342 -7.77 0.22 -7.36
N PRO A 343 -6.91 1.22 -7.62
CA PRO A 343 -7.34 2.60 -7.73
C PRO A 343 -8.41 2.77 -8.82
N PHE A 344 -9.26 3.78 -8.65
CA PHE A 344 -10.24 4.19 -9.66
C PHE A 344 -10.02 5.65 -10.04
N THR A 345 -10.58 6.06 -11.18
CA THR A 345 -10.58 7.45 -11.62
C THR A 345 -11.98 8.04 -11.68
N PHE A 346 -12.07 9.36 -11.49
CA PHE A 346 -13.27 10.14 -11.75
C PHE A 346 -12.91 11.51 -12.32
N GLU A 347 -13.87 12.13 -13.02
CA GLU A 347 -13.72 13.45 -13.64
C GLU A 347 -14.61 14.49 -12.95
N THR A 348 -14.20 15.75 -12.90
CA THR A 348 -14.99 16.85 -12.33
C THR A 348 -15.61 17.75 -13.40
N VAL A 349 -16.84 18.23 -13.17
CA VAL A 349 -17.58 19.11 -14.10
C VAL A 349 -18.31 20.27 -13.43
#